data_AF-A0A932WQB0-F1
#
_entry.id   AF-A0A932WQB0-F1
#
_cell.length_a   1.000
_cell.length_b   1.000
_cell.length_c   1.000
_cell.angle_alpha   90.00
_cell.angle_beta   90.00
_cell.angle_gamma   90.00
#
_symmetry.space_group_name_H-M   'P 1'
#
loop_
_entity.id
_entity.type
_entity.pdbx_description
1 polymer ?
#
loop_
_entity_poly.entity_id
_entity_poly.type
_entity_poly.pdbx_seq_one_letter_code
_entity_poly.pdbx_strand_id
1 'polypeptide(L)'
;MSDTSHFVRSIGAVWLAVIWLSGCNQNAAGTASPAAAQSAQGPAANAANQSSRDESDKLRHDVASMRAELEVVKKDVALLKEHAPGKSTSPTADKGGFSARFEAASQLAGGTTKDGLFYKLAEDAARAGDANVLTKCLDKLAGGTAKETLIHKAVLLLARAHQVESAVKLAKTLPGGTARDALYEKLAKGEFGD
;
A
#
# COMPACT_ATOMS: atom_id res chain seq x y z
N MET A 1 -4.75 23.25 -7.28
CA MET A 1 -6.11 22.72 -7.51
C MET A 1 -6.00 21.80 -8.72
N SER A 2 -5.76 20.51 -8.47
CA SER A 2 -5.59 19.51 -9.52
C SER A 2 -6.32 18.26 -9.06
N ASP A 3 -7.32 17.88 -9.84
CA ASP A 3 -8.28 16.80 -9.64
C ASP A 3 -7.61 15.42 -9.60
N THR A 4 -7.71 14.74 -8.46
CA THR A 4 -7.28 13.33 -8.28
C THR A 4 -8.49 12.39 -8.16
N SER A 5 -9.63 12.78 -8.72
CA SER A 5 -10.95 12.19 -8.46
C SER A 5 -11.31 11.00 -9.36
N HIS A 6 -10.55 10.71 -10.42
CA HIS A 6 -11.00 9.81 -11.49
C HIS A 6 -10.44 8.39 -11.45
N PHE A 7 -9.44 8.08 -10.62
CA PHE A 7 -8.74 6.77 -10.74
C PHE A 7 -9.33 5.64 -9.89
N VAL A 8 -10.17 5.92 -8.88
CA VAL A 8 -10.67 4.89 -7.95
C VAL A 8 -11.96 4.21 -8.44
N ARG A 9 -12.59 4.70 -9.51
CA ARG A 9 -13.84 4.12 -10.04
C ARG A 9 -13.66 2.98 -11.05
N SER A 10 -12.44 2.70 -11.52
CA SER A 10 -12.25 1.70 -12.59
C SER A 10 -12.02 0.26 -12.11
N ILE A 11 -11.74 0.03 -10.82
CA ILE A 11 -11.42 -1.32 -10.31
C ILE A 11 -12.68 -2.10 -9.88
N GLY A 12 -13.79 -1.40 -9.62
CA GLY A 12 -15.04 -2.04 -9.18
C GLY A 12 -15.83 -2.77 -10.27
N ALA A 13 -15.57 -2.51 -11.56
CA ALA A 13 -16.38 -3.05 -12.65
C ALA A 13 -15.98 -4.46 -13.12
N VAL A 14 -14.77 -4.93 -12.78
CA VAL A 14 -14.26 -6.23 -13.29
C VAL A 14 -14.76 -7.41 -12.45
N TRP A 15 -15.10 -7.19 -11.17
CA TRP A 15 -15.51 -8.28 -10.27
C TRP A 15 -16.97 -8.74 -10.44
N LEU A 16 -17.84 -7.94 -11.05
CA LEU A 16 -19.25 -8.31 -11.27
C LEU A 16 -19.49 -9.19 -12.51
N ALA A 17 -18.53 -9.27 -13.43
CA ALA A 17 -18.69 -10.09 -14.64
C ALA A 17 -18.39 -11.59 -14.44
N VAL A 18 -17.65 -11.96 -13.39
CA VAL A 18 -17.25 -13.36 -13.16
C VAL A 18 -18.33 -14.19 -12.46
N ILE A 19 -19.29 -13.56 -11.78
CA ILE A 19 -20.32 -14.27 -11.00
C ILE A 19 -21.50 -14.73 -11.88
N TRP A 20 -21.67 -14.20 -13.10
CA TRP A 20 -22.84 -14.49 -13.93
C TRP A 20 -22.67 -15.61 -14.97
N LEU A 21 -21.49 -16.23 -15.07
CA LEU A 21 -21.21 -17.27 -16.08
C LEU A 21 -21.17 -18.71 -15.54
N SER A 22 -21.66 -18.96 -14.33
CA SER A 22 -21.67 -20.30 -13.70
C SER A 22 -23.06 -20.92 -13.56
N GLY A 23 -24.07 -20.33 -14.22
CA GLY A 23 -25.48 -20.60 -13.95
C GLY A 23 -26.31 -21.04 -15.15
N CYS A 24 -25.81 -21.89 -16.05
CA CYS A 24 -26.63 -22.53 -17.09
C CYS A 24 -26.06 -23.91 -17.48
N ASN A 25 -26.37 -24.95 -16.71
CA ASN A 25 -26.34 -26.32 -17.21
C ASN A 25 -27.57 -27.09 -16.74
N GLN A 26 -28.73 -26.69 -17.27
CA GLN A 26 -29.94 -27.50 -17.26
C GLN A 26 -30.00 -28.23 -18.60
N ASN A 27 -29.44 -29.43 -18.67
CA ASN A 27 -29.79 -30.40 -19.70
C ASN A 27 -30.73 -31.43 -19.10
N ALA A 28 -32.02 -31.12 -19.22
CA ALA A 28 -33.09 -32.10 -19.21
C ALA A 28 -33.33 -32.55 -20.65
N ALA A 29 -33.11 -33.83 -20.95
CA ALA A 29 -33.87 -34.61 -21.94
C ALA A 29 -33.23 -35.98 -22.15
N GLY A 30 -34.07 -37.03 -22.18
CA GLY A 30 -33.74 -38.26 -22.89
C GLY A 30 -33.69 -39.53 -22.05
N THR A 31 -34.85 -40.00 -21.60
CA THR A 31 -35.07 -41.40 -21.24
C THR A 31 -34.94 -42.28 -22.48
N ALA A 32 -33.75 -42.82 -22.73
CA ALA A 32 -33.55 -43.99 -23.57
C ALA A 32 -32.93 -45.08 -22.69
N SER A 33 -33.70 -46.14 -22.45
CA SER A 33 -33.28 -47.30 -21.66
C SER A 33 -32.35 -48.18 -22.51
N PRO A 34 -31.06 -48.35 -22.17
CA PRO A 34 -30.20 -49.33 -22.81
C PRO A 34 -30.31 -50.64 -22.02
N ALA A 35 -31.35 -51.41 -22.27
CA ALA A 35 -31.39 -52.80 -21.87
C ALA A 35 -30.42 -53.59 -22.78
N ALA A 36 -29.49 -54.31 -22.13
CA ALA A 36 -28.63 -55.37 -22.70
C ALA A 36 -27.37 -54.95 -23.48
N ALA A 37 -26.37 -54.38 -22.80
CA ALA A 37 -24.96 -54.50 -23.19
C ALA A 37 -23.99 -54.15 -22.02
N GLN A 38 -24.04 -54.89 -20.91
CA GLN A 38 -23.17 -54.65 -19.73
C GLN A 38 -22.33 -55.86 -19.31
N SER A 39 -22.05 -56.79 -20.22
CA SER A 39 -21.28 -58.00 -19.90
C SER A 39 -19.98 -58.10 -20.67
N ALA A 40 -19.13 -57.06 -20.64
CA ALA A 40 -17.71 -57.17 -21.04
C ALA A 40 -16.82 -55.98 -20.63
N GLN A 41 -17.18 -55.17 -19.62
CA GLN A 41 -16.24 -54.17 -19.10
C GLN A 41 -15.19 -54.89 -18.25
N GLY A 42 -14.04 -55.17 -18.86
CA GLY A 42 -12.94 -55.90 -18.23
C GLY A 42 -12.44 -55.23 -16.94
N PRO A 43 -11.82 -55.99 -16.03
CA PRO A 43 -11.41 -55.52 -14.70
C PRO A 43 -10.52 -54.26 -14.72
N ALA A 44 -9.79 -54.00 -15.81
CA ALA A 44 -8.97 -52.80 -15.98
C ALA A 44 -9.79 -51.49 -16.06
N ALA A 45 -10.97 -51.49 -16.69
CA ALA A 45 -11.80 -50.30 -16.81
C ALA A 45 -12.47 -49.93 -15.47
N ASN A 46 -12.72 -50.92 -14.62
CA ASN A 46 -13.28 -50.70 -13.29
C ASN A 46 -12.24 -50.10 -12.32
N ALA A 47 -10.98 -50.54 -12.42
CA ALA A 47 -9.87 -50.01 -11.62
C ALA A 47 -9.58 -48.52 -11.92
N ALA A 48 -9.62 -48.12 -13.19
CA ALA A 48 -9.44 -46.71 -13.57
C ALA A 48 -10.56 -45.80 -13.04
N ASN A 49 -11.80 -46.28 -13.06
CA ASN A 49 -12.93 -45.55 -12.49
C ASN A 49 -12.88 -45.46 -10.96
N GLN A 50 -12.35 -46.49 -10.28
CA GLN A 50 -12.13 -46.45 -8.83
C GLN A 50 -11.05 -45.43 -8.46
N SER A 51 -9.89 -45.45 -9.13
CA SER A 51 -8.82 -44.47 -8.91
C SER A 51 -9.29 -43.02 -9.07
N SER A 52 -10.11 -42.74 -10.09
CA SER A 52 -10.65 -41.40 -10.33
C SER A 52 -11.65 -40.95 -9.24
N ARG A 53 -12.41 -41.89 -8.67
CA ARG A 53 -13.32 -41.60 -7.54
C ARG A 53 -12.53 -41.29 -6.27
N ASP A 54 -11.52 -42.09 -5.98
CA ASP A 54 -10.66 -41.89 -4.80
C ASP A 54 -9.92 -40.54 -4.86
N GLU A 55 -9.42 -40.15 -6.04
CA GLU A 55 -8.84 -38.81 -6.25
C GLU A 55 -9.87 -37.69 -6.10
N SER A 56 -11.09 -37.88 -6.61
CA SER A 56 -12.17 -36.90 -6.48
C SER A 56 -12.59 -36.71 -5.02
N ASP A 57 -12.67 -37.78 -4.25
CA ASP A 57 -13.02 -37.74 -2.83
C ASP A 57 -11.91 -37.07 -2.00
N LYS A 58 -10.64 -37.36 -2.32
CA LYS A 58 -9.50 -36.66 -1.74
C LYS A 58 -9.54 -35.16 -2.02
N LEU A 59 -9.75 -34.75 -3.27
CA LEU A 59 -9.84 -33.33 -3.65
C LEU A 59 -11.02 -32.62 -2.96
N ARG A 60 -12.15 -33.30 -2.80
CA ARG A 60 -13.31 -32.76 -2.06
C ARG A 60 -12.98 -32.52 -0.59
N HIS A 61 -12.22 -33.43 0.02
CA HIS A 61 -11.74 -33.27 1.39
C HIS A 61 -10.77 -32.10 1.51
N ASP A 62 -9.80 -31.99 0.61
CA ASP A 62 -8.81 -30.90 0.60
C ASP A 62 -9.47 -29.53 0.40
N VAL A 63 -10.46 -29.42 -0.50
CA VAL A 63 -11.24 -28.18 -0.69
C VAL A 63 -12.06 -27.82 0.54
N ALA A 64 -12.65 -28.80 1.24
CA ALA A 64 -13.35 -28.56 2.49
C ALA A 64 -12.39 -28.06 3.58
N SER A 65 -11.19 -28.65 3.67
CA SER A 65 -10.14 -28.23 4.60
C SER A 65 -9.67 -26.80 4.34
N MET A 66 -9.31 -26.47 3.10
CA MET A 66 -8.88 -25.11 2.74
C MET A 66 -9.95 -24.05 2.98
N ARG A 67 -11.23 -24.38 2.80
CA ARG A 67 -12.34 -23.47 3.11
C ARG A 67 -12.44 -23.19 4.61
N ALA A 68 -12.19 -24.19 5.46
CA ALA A 68 -12.17 -23.99 6.91
C ALA A 68 -11.01 -23.08 7.33
N GLU A 69 -9.81 -23.28 6.78
CA GLU A 69 -8.65 -22.42 7.05
C GLU A 69 -8.88 -20.97 6.61
N LEU A 70 -9.51 -20.75 5.44
CA LEU A 70 -9.86 -19.39 4.99
C LEU A 70 -10.81 -18.67 5.95
N GLU A 71 -11.78 -19.38 6.55
CA GLU A 71 -12.68 -18.78 7.54
C GLU A 71 -11.97 -18.43 8.85
N VAL A 72 -10.93 -19.17 9.23
CA VAL A 72 -10.06 -18.81 10.36
C VAL A 72 -9.25 -17.55 10.04
N VAL A 73 -8.57 -17.53 8.88
CA VAL A 73 -7.77 -16.37 8.46
C VAL A 73 -8.64 -15.11 8.33
N LYS A 74 -9.87 -15.22 7.82
CA LYS A 74 -10.80 -14.08 7.78
C LYS A 74 -11.12 -13.53 9.17
N LYS A 75 -11.31 -14.41 10.17
CA LYS A 75 -11.55 -13.99 11.56
C LYS A 75 -10.30 -13.32 12.14
N ASP A 76 -9.11 -13.86 11.90
CA ASP A 76 -7.87 -13.25 12.35
C ASP A 76 -7.63 -11.89 11.71
N VAL A 77 -7.93 -11.74 10.41
CA VAL A 77 -7.89 -10.44 9.73
C VAL A 77 -8.92 -9.47 10.31
N ALA A 78 -10.12 -9.93 10.66
CA ALA A 78 -11.12 -9.09 11.32
C ALA A 78 -10.65 -8.65 12.72
N LEU A 79 -10.12 -9.57 13.52
CA LEU A 79 -9.53 -9.27 14.84
C LEU A 79 -8.34 -8.31 14.73
N LEU A 80 -7.45 -8.52 13.76
CA LEU A 80 -6.34 -7.61 13.48
C LEU A 80 -6.81 -6.26 12.94
N LYS A 81 -8.02 -6.16 12.38
CA LYS A 81 -8.61 -4.90 11.92
C LYS A 81 -9.31 -4.15 13.06
N GLU A 82 -9.91 -4.86 14.02
CA GLU A 82 -10.46 -4.27 15.24
C GLU A 82 -9.35 -3.88 16.24
N HIS A 83 -8.31 -4.71 16.34
CA HIS A 83 -7.09 -4.42 17.10
C HIS A 83 -6.04 -3.70 16.27
N ALA A 84 -6.31 -3.35 15.01
CA ALA A 84 -5.45 -2.44 14.26
C ALA A 84 -5.45 -1.16 15.09
N PRO A 85 -4.30 -0.74 15.64
CA PRO A 85 -4.22 0.45 16.45
C PRO A 85 -4.29 1.69 15.54
N GLY A 86 -5.42 1.87 14.84
CA GLY A 86 -5.80 3.09 14.14
C GLY A 86 -6.21 4.21 15.10
N LYS A 87 -6.27 3.90 16.41
CA LYS A 87 -6.24 4.88 17.49
C LYS A 87 -5.09 4.56 18.44
N SER A 88 -3.91 4.32 17.87
CA SER A 88 -2.68 4.57 18.60
C SER A 88 -2.73 6.03 19.08
N THR A 89 -2.74 6.25 20.38
CA THR A 89 -2.44 7.56 20.98
C THR A 89 -0.95 7.87 20.92
N SER A 90 -0.14 7.06 20.22
CA SER A 90 1.05 7.60 19.58
C SER A 90 0.59 8.74 18.69
N PRO A 91 1.22 9.91 18.70
CA PRO A 91 0.96 10.95 17.73
C PRO A 91 1.33 10.41 16.34
N THR A 92 0.48 9.58 15.74
CA THR A 92 0.37 9.46 14.30
C THR A 92 0.31 10.90 13.85
N ALA A 93 1.34 11.29 13.09
CA ALA A 93 1.49 12.63 12.57
C ALA A 93 0.28 12.93 11.70
N ASP A 94 -0.83 13.32 12.34
CA ASP A 94 -2.01 13.83 11.70
C ASP A 94 -1.48 14.98 10.87
N LYS A 95 -1.58 14.82 9.55
CA LYS A 95 -1.14 15.82 8.58
C LYS A 95 -1.72 17.21 8.92
N GLY A 96 -2.81 17.27 9.69
CA GLY A 96 -3.43 18.49 10.19
C GLY A 96 -2.68 19.24 11.30
N GLY A 97 -1.73 18.63 12.02
CA GLY A 97 -1.06 19.28 13.15
C GLY A 97 0.06 20.26 12.77
N PHE A 98 0.62 20.12 11.57
CA PHE A 98 1.82 20.88 11.18
C PHE A 98 1.56 22.36 10.96
N SER A 99 0.39 22.74 10.45
CA SER A 99 0.04 24.16 10.25
C SER A 99 -0.12 24.89 11.58
N ALA A 100 -0.78 24.28 12.57
CA ALA A 100 -0.93 24.86 13.90
C ALA A 100 0.44 24.99 14.61
N ARG A 101 1.30 23.97 14.49
CA ARG A 101 2.67 24.01 15.02
C ARG A 101 3.52 25.08 14.32
N PHE A 102 3.34 25.30 13.02
CA PHE A 102 4.02 26.35 12.26
C PHE A 102 3.61 27.74 12.74
N GLU A 103 2.32 28.00 12.90
CA GLU A 103 1.82 29.27 13.44
C GLU A 103 2.28 29.52 14.88
N ALA A 104 2.26 28.49 15.74
CA ALA A 104 2.81 28.61 17.09
C ALA A 104 4.32 28.96 17.08
N ALA A 105 5.10 28.31 16.20
CA ALA A 105 6.52 28.60 16.06
C ALA A 105 6.79 29.99 15.46
N SER A 106 5.91 30.49 14.59
CA SER A 106 6.04 31.81 13.96
C SER A 106 5.89 32.95 14.97
N GLN A 107 5.08 32.76 16.01
CA GLN A 107 4.80 33.73 17.08
C GLN A 107 5.89 33.81 18.16
N LEU A 108 6.81 32.85 18.21
CA LEU A 108 7.89 32.87 19.20
C LEU A 108 8.90 34.01 18.94
N ALA A 109 9.27 34.68 20.03
CA ALA A 109 10.36 35.65 20.06
C ALA A 109 11.70 34.94 20.29
N GLY A 110 12.75 35.35 19.58
CA GLY A 110 14.10 34.78 19.69
C GLY A 110 14.48 33.91 18.49
N GLY A 111 15.50 34.34 17.74
CA GLY A 111 15.88 33.71 16.46
C GLY A 111 16.36 32.27 16.57
N THR A 112 17.25 31.96 17.52
CA THR A 112 17.87 30.63 17.64
C THR A 112 16.90 29.54 18.11
N THR A 113 16.07 29.82 19.10
CA THR A 113 15.03 28.88 19.56
C THR A 113 13.99 28.65 18.46
N LYS A 114 13.61 29.71 17.74
CA LYS A 114 12.69 29.64 16.61
C LYS A 114 13.25 28.81 15.46
N ASP A 115 14.52 28.98 15.12
CA ASP A 115 15.20 28.17 14.11
C ASP A 115 15.24 26.68 14.50
N GLY A 116 15.55 26.38 15.77
CA GLY A 116 15.52 25.00 16.27
C GLY A 116 14.14 24.33 16.14
N LEU A 117 13.07 25.08 16.37
CA LEU A 117 11.70 24.60 16.21
C LEU A 117 11.32 24.40 14.74
N PHE A 118 11.67 25.34 13.85
CA PHE A 118 11.43 25.15 12.42
C PHE A 118 12.23 23.99 11.84
N TYR A 119 13.45 23.76 12.33
CA TYR A 119 14.25 22.60 11.94
C TYR A 119 13.54 21.29 12.29
N LYS A 120 13.07 21.14 13.54
CA LYS A 120 12.34 19.94 13.97
C LYS A 120 11.01 19.78 13.26
N LEU A 121 10.26 20.87 13.08
CA LEU A 121 8.98 20.85 12.39
C LEU A 121 9.14 20.48 10.91
N ALA A 122 10.20 20.98 10.24
CA ALA A 122 10.54 20.59 8.87
C ALA A 122 10.87 19.10 8.77
N GLU A 123 11.65 18.55 9.71
CA GLU A 123 11.96 17.11 9.73
C GLU A 123 10.69 16.25 9.90
N ASP A 124 9.81 16.63 10.83
CA ASP A 124 8.55 15.93 11.05
C ASP A 124 7.62 16.03 9.82
N ALA A 125 7.52 17.22 9.21
CA ALA A 125 6.71 17.45 8.01
C ALA A 125 7.25 16.64 6.81
N ALA A 126 8.57 16.58 6.63
CA ALA A 126 9.20 15.78 5.58
C ALA A 126 8.92 14.28 5.77
N ARG A 127 9.00 13.78 7.02
CA ARG A 127 8.68 12.38 7.35
C ARG A 127 7.22 12.04 7.07
N ALA A 128 6.31 12.99 7.27
CA ALA A 128 4.89 12.83 6.96
C ALA A 128 4.53 13.07 5.47
N GLY A 129 5.49 13.52 4.65
CA GLY A 129 5.27 13.84 3.24
C GLY A 129 4.58 15.19 3.00
N ASP A 130 4.53 16.10 3.97
CA ASP A 130 3.95 17.44 3.80
C ASP A 130 4.98 18.43 3.26
N ALA A 131 5.13 18.45 1.93
CA ALA A 131 6.06 19.34 1.24
C ALA A 131 5.72 20.84 1.40
N ASN A 132 4.44 21.18 1.63
CA ASN A 132 4.01 22.57 1.75
C ASN A 132 4.44 23.18 3.08
N VAL A 133 4.30 22.46 4.19
CA VAL A 133 4.78 22.96 5.48
C VAL A 133 6.30 22.92 5.54
N LEU A 134 6.93 21.89 4.98
CA LEU A 134 8.38 21.81 4.89
C LEU A 134 9.00 23.03 4.20
N THR A 135 8.49 23.41 3.02
CA THR A 135 9.01 24.58 2.28
C THR A 135 8.84 25.87 3.07
N LYS A 136 7.67 26.08 3.68
CA LYS A 136 7.44 27.23 4.59
C LYS A 136 8.43 27.27 5.75
N CYS A 137 8.74 26.13 6.38
CA CYS A 137 9.73 26.06 7.46
C CYS A 137 11.14 26.41 6.94
N LEU A 138 11.52 25.89 5.78
CA LEU A 138 12.82 26.17 5.16
C LEU A 138 12.99 27.65 4.81
N ASP A 139 11.93 28.33 4.40
CA ASP A 139 11.96 29.77 4.12
C ASP A 139 12.13 30.62 5.39
N LYS A 140 11.76 30.09 6.56
CA LYS A 140 11.93 30.79 7.85
C LYS A 140 13.29 30.54 8.49
N LEU A 141 13.96 29.45 8.16
CA LEU A 141 15.29 29.14 8.67
C LEU A 141 16.33 30.11 8.11
N ALA A 142 17.21 30.59 8.99
CA ALA A 142 18.44 31.25 8.58
C ALA A 142 19.22 30.33 7.61
N GLY A 143 19.76 30.92 6.53
CA GLY A 143 20.55 30.19 5.55
C GLY A 143 21.84 29.58 6.12
N GLY A 144 22.58 28.88 5.28
CA GLY A 144 23.87 28.27 5.63
C GLY A 144 23.82 26.75 5.75
N THR A 145 24.87 26.18 6.33
CA THR A 145 25.14 24.73 6.32
C THR A 145 24.08 23.90 7.05
N ALA A 146 23.46 24.44 8.10
CA ALA A 146 22.37 23.77 8.82
C ALA A 146 21.12 23.59 7.93
N LYS A 147 20.76 24.62 7.15
CA LYS A 147 19.65 24.56 6.20
C LYS A 147 19.94 23.58 5.06
N GLU A 148 21.15 23.58 4.53
CA GLU A 148 21.57 22.63 3.48
C GLU A 148 21.51 21.18 3.97
N THR A 149 22.01 20.91 5.18
CA THR A 149 21.95 19.58 5.81
C THR A 149 20.50 19.12 6.01
N LEU A 150 19.62 20.04 6.45
CA LEU A 150 18.20 19.76 6.59
C LEU A 150 17.54 19.48 5.25
N ILE A 151 17.83 20.26 4.21
CA ILE A 151 17.30 20.03 2.85
C ILE A 151 17.73 18.64 2.38
N HIS A 152 19.02 18.29 2.53
CA HIS A 152 19.52 16.98 2.13
C HIS A 152 18.73 15.85 2.80
N LYS A 153 18.55 15.92 4.12
CA LYS A 153 17.77 14.93 4.88
C LYS A 153 16.28 14.93 4.50
N ALA A 154 15.69 16.11 4.32
CA ALA A 154 14.27 16.26 4.00
C ALA A 154 13.93 15.70 2.61
N VAL A 155 14.83 15.82 1.63
CA VAL A 155 14.63 15.24 0.30
C VAL A 155 14.56 13.71 0.38
N LEU A 156 15.45 13.06 1.15
CA LEU A 156 15.41 11.61 1.34
C LEU A 156 14.13 11.16 2.08
N LEU A 157 13.72 11.90 3.11
CA LEU A 157 12.47 11.63 3.85
C LEU A 157 11.22 11.78 2.96
N LEU A 158 11.16 12.82 2.11
CA LEU A 158 10.07 13.00 1.15
C LEU A 158 10.03 11.86 0.13
N ALA A 159 11.18 11.41 -0.34
CA ALA A 159 11.25 10.30 -1.28
C ALA A 159 10.74 8.98 -0.64
N ARG A 160 11.08 8.71 0.62
CA ARG A 160 10.50 7.60 1.40
C ARG A 160 8.98 7.71 1.55
N ALA A 161 8.46 8.94 1.69
CA ALA A 161 7.02 9.20 1.74
C ALA A 161 6.34 9.17 0.35
N HIS A 162 7.02 8.65 -0.68
CA HIS A 162 6.57 8.60 -2.07
C HIS A 162 6.27 9.97 -2.70
N GLN A 163 6.82 11.06 -2.14
CA GLN A 163 6.70 12.43 -2.67
C GLN A 163 7.91 12.79 -3.56
N VAL A 164 8.25 11.93 -4.52
CA VAL A 164 9.48 12.05 -5.34
C VAL A 164 9.51 13.34 -6.15
N GLU A 165 8.38 13.80 -6.69
CA GLU A 165 8.31 15.05 -7.44
C GLU A 165 8.67 16.27 -6.57
N SER A 166 8.11 16.32 -5.36
CA SER A 166 8.41 17.36 -4.37
C SER A 166 9.85 17.28 -3.89
N ALA A 167 10.37 16.06 -3.71
CA ALA A 167 11.76 15.79 -3.35
C ALA A 167 12.73 16.34 -4.41
N VAL A 168 12.47 16.09 -5.69
CA VAL A 168 13.27 16.62 -6.82
C VAL A 168 13.19 18.15 -6.90
N LYS A 169 12.01 18.74 -6.73
CA LYS A 169 11.85 20.21 -6.69
C LYS A 169 12.69 20.82 -5.57
N LEU A 170 12.72 20.18 -4.40
CA LEU A 170 13.49 20.65 -3.27
C LEU A 170 15.01 20.45 -3.46
N ALA A 171 15.44 19.34 -4.07
CA ALA A 171 16.85 19.11 -4.39
C ALA A 171 17.45 20.19 -5.30
N LYS A 172 16.63 20.78 -6.19
CA LYS A 172 17.05 21.89 -7.07
C LYS A 172 17.44 23.16 -6.30
N THR A 173 16.91 23.36 -5.10
CA THR A 173 17.18 24.57 -4.29
C THR A 173 18.51 24.50 -3.55
N LEU A 174 19.18 23.32 -3.55
CA LEU A 174 20.49 23.16 -2.93
C LEU A 174 21.56 23.93 -3.73
N PRO A 175 22.34 24.82 -3.10
CA PRO A 175 23.33 25.66 -3.79
C PRO A 175 24.61 24.91 -4.21
N GLY A 176 24.93 23.77 -3.60
CA GLY A 176 26.13 22.98 -3.91
C GLY A 176 25.92 21.95 -5.02
N GLY A 177 26.70 22.03 -6.10
CA GLY A 177 26.62 21.09 -7.25
C GLY A 177 26.88 19.64 -6.86
N THR A 178 27.99 19.36 -6.18
CA THR A 178 28.38 17.98 -5.80
C THR A 178 27.40 17.30 -4.85
N ALA A 179 26.96 18.01 -3.80
CA ALA A 179 25.97 17.48 -2.86
C ALA A 179 24.62 17.24 -3.53
N ARG A 180 24.22 18.12 -4.47
CA ARG A 180 22.99 17.97 -5.24
C ARG A 180 23.06 16.79 -6.20
N ASP A 181 24.18 16.61 -6.89
CA ASP A 181 24.37 15.51 -7.85
C ASP A 181 24.36 14.15 -7.15
N ALA A 182 25.05 14.04 -6.00
CA ALA A 182 24.99 12.84 -5.16
C ALA A 182 23.56 12.51 -4.69
N LEU A 183 22.75 13.54 -4.45
CA LEU A 183 21.35 13.39 -4.05
C LEU A 183 20.48 12.89 -5.21
N TYR A 184 20.68 13.42 -6.43
CA TYR A 184 20.01 12.90 -7.62
C TYR A 184 20.41 11.46 -7.93
N GLU A 185 21.67 11.09 -7.72
CA GLU A 185 22.12 9.71 -7.87
C GLU A 185 21.36 8.78 -6.93
N LYS A 186 21.24 9.12 -5.64
CA LYS A 186 20.46 8.33 -4.67
C LYS A 186 18.97 8.26 -5.03
N LEU A 187 18.39 9.38 -5.47
CA LEU A 187 16.99 9.43 -5.92
C LEU A 187 16.75 8.52 -7.13
N ALA A 188 17.67 8.52 -8.10
CA ALA A 188 17.58 7.70 -9.30
C ALA A 188 17.71 6.19 -8.98
N LYS A 189 18.56 5.84 -8.01
CA LYS A 189 18.71 4.44 -7.54
C LYS A 189 17.54 3.95 -6.69
N GLY A 190 16.71 4.85 -6.16
CA GLY A 190 15.68 4.51 -5.18
C GLY A 190 16.23 4.16 -3.79
N GLU A 191 17.51 4.48 -3.54
CA GLU A 191 18.19 4.21 -2.27
C GLU A 191 17.89 5.33 -1.28
N PHE A 192 16.75 5.21 -0.60
CA PHE A 192 16.31 6.21 0.37
C PHE A 192 16.77 5.91 1.79
N GLY A 193 17.49 4.81 2.06
CA GLY A 193 17.93 4.37 3.40
C GLY A 193 18.92 5.32 4.10
N ASP A 194 18.95 5.28 5.45
CA ASP A 194 19.90 5.99 6.31
C ASP A 194 21.11 5.09 6.58
#